data_AF-B7QAF4-F1
#
_entry.id   AF-B7QAF4-F1
#
_cell.length_a   1.000
_cell.length_b   1.000
_cell.length_c   1.000
_cell.angle_alpha   90.00
_cell.angle_beta   90.00
_cell.angle_gamma   90.00
#
_symmetry.space_group_name_H-M   'P 1'
#
loop_
_entity.id
_entity.type
_entity.pdbx_description
1 polymer ?
#
loop_
_entity_poly.entity_id
_entity_poly.type
_entity_poly.pdbx_seq_one_letter_code
_entity_poly.pdbx_strand_id
1 'polypeptide(L)' 'MASVQLADMRKPYVSGTLLEKDLPTLNPIELFEKWFLEVKEDGLMYESNAVALSTTTK' A
#
# COMPACT_ATOMS: atom_id res chain seq x y z
N MET A 1 18.79 -26.05 16.49
CA MET A 1 17.67 -25.22 15.99
C MET A 1 18.23 -24.34 14.89
N ALA A 2 17.72 -24.43 13.67
CA ALA A 2 18.20 -23.59 12.58
C ALA A 2 17.86 -22.12 12.88
N SER A 3 18.85 -21.24 12.82
CA SER A 3 18.64 -19.79 12.96
C SER A 3 17.82 -19.30 11.77
N VAL A 4 16.58 -18.87 12.00
CA VAL A 4 15.78 -18.23 10.96
C VAL A 4 16.46 -16.91 10.59
N GLN A 5 16.91 -16.78 9.34
CA GLN A 5 17.50 -15.55 8.84
C GLN A 5 16.38 -14.51 8.70
N LEU A 6 16.57 -13.31 9.25
CA LEU A 6 15.59 -12.22 9.15
C LEU A 6 15.24 -11.88 7.68
N ALA A 7 16.18 -12.11 6.76
CA ALA A 7 15.97 -11.94 5.33
C ALA A 7 14.84 -12.85 4.79
N ASP A 8 14.72 -14.07 5.32
CA ASP A 8 13.74 -15.07 4.89
C ASP A 8 12.33 -14.78 5.45
N MET A 9 12.21 -13.85 6.40
CA MET A 9 10.92 -13.40 6.95
C MET A 9 10.25 -12.35 6.08
N ARG A 10 10.95 -11.80 5.07
CA ARG A 10 10.34 -10.85 4.14
C ARG A 10 9.36 -11.58 3.24
N LYS A 11 8.11 -11.08 3.19
CA LYS A 11 7.20 -11.51 2.14
C LYS A 11 7.82 -11.16 0.78
N PRO A 12 7.83 -12.08 -0.21
CA PRO A 12 8.25 -11.72 -1.56
C PRO A 12 7.28 -10.68 -2.10
N TYR A 13 7.78 -9.48 -2.38
CA TYR A 13 7.01 -8.42 -3.03
C TYR A 13 6.87 -8.76 -4.52
N VAL A 14 5.99 -9.72 -4.84
CA VAL A 14 5.51 -9.91 -6.21
C VAL A 14 4.48 -8.81 -6.46
N SER A 15 4.95 -7.58 -6.68
CA SER A 15 4.07 -6.42 -6.82
C SER A 15 3.66 -6.26 -8.28
N GLY A 16 2.36 -6.05 -8.52
CA GLY A 16 1.87 -5.62 -9.82
C GLY A 16 2.48 -4.27 -10.22
N THR A 17 2.63 -4.02 -11.51
CA THR A 17 3.16 -2.75 -12.01
C THR A 17 2.05 -1.72 -12.19
N LEU A 18 2.28 -0.49 -11.77
CA LEU A 18 1.46 0.68 -12.13
C LEU A 18 2.28 1.57 -13.07
N LEU A 19 1.95 1.54 -14.37
CA LEU A 19 2.61 2.36 -15.38
C LEU A 19 1.77 3.61 -15.67
N GLU A 20 2.40 4.69 -16.10
CA GLU A 20 1.73 5.97 -16.38
C GLU A 20 0.64 5.83 -17.45
N LYS A 21 0.87 4.95 -18.43
CA LYS A 21 -0.10 4.63 -19.49
C LYS A 21 -1.35 3.89 -18.98
N ASP A 22 -1.26 3.26 -17.82
CA ASP A 22 -2.33 2.43 -17.24
C ASP A 22 -3.07 3.19 -16.13
N LEU A 23 -2.75 4.47 -15.92
CA LEU A 23 -3.42 5.32 -14.94
C LEU A 23 -4.87 5.61 -15.39
N PRO A 24 -5.87 5.38 -14.52
CA PRO A 24 -7.26 5.67 -14.84
C PRO A 24 -7.55 7.18 -14.90
N THR A 25 -6.69 8.00 -14.29
CA THR A 25 -6.81 9.46 -14.20
C THR A 25 -5.42 10.07 -13.95
N LEU A 26 -5.22 11.30 -14.41
CA LEU A 26 -4.03 12.11 -14.09
C LEU A 26 -4.19 12.89 -12.77
N ASN A 27 -5.40 12.90 -12.19
CA ASN A 27 -5.67 13.55 -10.93
C ASN A 27 -5.30 12.60 -9.76
N PRO A 28 -4.28 12.93 -8.95
CA PRO A 28 -3.82 12.03 -7.88
C PRO A 28 -4.87 11.81 -6.78
N ILE A 29 -5.79 12.76 -6.59
CA ILE A 29 -6.84 12.65 -5.56
C ILE A 29 -7.89 11.60 -5.96
N GLU A 30 -8.29 11.57 -7.23
CA GLU A 30 -9.22 10.57 -7.76
C GLU A 30 -8.63 9.16 -7.74
N LEU A 31 -7.33 9.03 -8.04
CA LEU A 31 -6.63 7.74 -7.94
C LEU A 31 -6.61 7.24 -6.48
N PHE A 32 -6.30 8.13 -5.54
CA PHE A 32 -6.33 7.80 -4.12
C PHE A 32 -7.72 7.37 -3.65
N GLU A 33 -8.77 8.11 -4.02
CA GLU A 33 -10.16 7.78 -3.66
C GLU A 33 -10.54 6.39 -4.16
N LYS A 34 -10.23 6.08 -5.42
CA LYS A 34 -10.50 4.76 -6.01
C LYS A 34 -9.84 3.64 -5.21
N TRP A 35 -8.55 3.75 -4.91
CA TRP A 35 -7.82 2.71 -4.16
C TRP A 35 -8.30 2.59 -2.72
N PHE A 36 -8.62 3.71 -2.08
CA PHE A 36 -9.12 3.71 -0.72
C PHE A 36 -10.47 2.99 -0.63
N LEU A 37 -11.37 3.24 -1.58
CA LEU A 37 -12.66 2.55 -1.67
C LEU A 37 -12.50 1.07 -1.99
N GLU A 38 -11.65 0.72 -2.97
CA GLU A 38 -11.36 -0.67 -3.34
C GLU A 38 -10.93 -1.51 -2.12
N VAL A 39 -9.95 -1.03 -1.35
CA VAL A 39 -9.46 -1.75 -0.16
C VAL A 39 -10.52 -1.80 0.95
N LYS A 40 -11.33 -0.75 1.07
CA LYS A 40 -12.40 -0.68 2.09
C LYS A 40 -13.56 -1.63 1.76
N GLU A 41 -13.92 -1.75 0.48
CA GLU A 41 -15.03 -2.57 -0.01
C GLU A 41 -14.66 -4.05 -0.11
N ASP A 42 -13.42 -4.36 -0.48
CA ASP A 42 -12.92 -5.74 -0.59
C ASP A 42 -12.83 -6.45 0.78
N GLY A 43 -12.89 -5.70 1.89
CA GLY A 43 -12.82 -6.26 3.25
C GLY A 43 -11.48 -6.94 3.58
N LEU A 44 -10.47 -6.76 2.73
CA LEU A 44 -9.15 -7.38 2.85
C LEU A 44 -8.26 -6.70 3.91
N MET A 45 -8.62 -5.47 4.33
CA MET A 45 -7.86 -4.68 5.29
C MET A 45 -8.78 -4.08 6.35
N TYR A 46 -8.43 -4.28 7.62
CA TYR A 46 -9.29 -3.94 8.77
C TYR A 46 -9.39 -2.42 9.02
N GLU A 47 -8.28 -1.68 8.87
CA GLU A 47 -8.22 -0.22 9.06
C GLU A 47 -7.55 0.42 7.83
N SER A 48 -8.28 0.52 6.72
CA SER A 48 -7.78 1.15 5.50
C SER A 48 -7.40 2.62 5.66
N ASN A 49 -7.88 3.28 6.72
CA ASN A 49 -7.58 4.67 7.06
C ASN A 49 -6.42 4.84 8.06
N ALA A 50 -5.79 3.76 8.53
CA ALA A 50 -4.64 3.86 9.41
C ALA A 50 -3.43 4.46 8.67
N VAL A 51 -2.81 5.49 9.24
CA VAL A 51 -1.66 6.18 8.65
C VAL A 51 -0.53 6.35 9.67
N ALA A 52 0.72 6.20 9.22
CA ALA A 52 1.90 6.53 10.02
C ALA A 52 2.29 7.99 9.79
N LEU A 53 1.88 8.86 10.71
CA LEU A 53 2.18 10.29 10.64
C LEU A 53 3.54 10.59 11.25
N SER A 54 4.40 11.26 10.49
CA SER A 54 5.70 11.76 10.98
C SER A 54 5.67 13.29 11.05
N THR A 55 6.19 13.85 12.13
CA THR A 55 6.25 15.31 12.37
C THR A 55 7.68 15.71 12.73
N THR A 56 7.98 17.01 12.61
CA THR A 56 9.26 17.60 13.04
C THR A 56 9.01 18.78 13.95
N THR A 57 9.97 19.08 14.82
CA THR A 57 9.99 20.36 15.53
C THR A 57 10.32 21.50 14.56
N LYS A 58 9.98 22.73 14.94
CA LYS A 58 10.38 23.94 14.21
C LYS A 58 11.88 24.18 14.28
#